data_AF-A0A8J7A7T7-F1
#
_entry.id   AF-A0A8J7A7T7-F1
#
_cell.length_a   1.000
_cell.length_b   1.000
_cell.length_c   1.000
_cell.angle_alpha   90.00
_cell.angle_beta   90.00
_cell.angle_gamma   90.00
#
_symmetry.space_group_name_H-M   'P 1'
#
loop_
_entity.id
_entity.type
_entity.pdbx_description
1 polymer ?
#
loop_
_entity_poly.entity_id
_entity_poly.type
_entity_poly.pdbx_seq_one_letter_code
_entity_poly.pdbx_strand_id
1 'polypeptide(L)'
;GLSTLTRSLRPYNSLATIWDTIARTAYTQLNYSPLLLLGTLVGMSLIYLVPPVGVILGVVWRNWAIAFTGLCGWLLMTLAYYPTIRFYKCSFWLAFSLPAIAFLYTLMTLDSALRHWQGRGGSWKGRVYPNPDNL
;
A
#
# COMPACT_ATOMS: atom_id res chain seq x y z
N GLY A 1 -0.10 18.03 -14.97
CA GLY A 1 0.53 16.85 -14.33
C GLY A 1 2.00 16.84 -14.65
N LEU A 2 2.85 16.32 -13.76
CA LEU A 2 4.31 16.04 -13.87
C LEU A 2 5.23 17.09 -14.55
N SER A 3 4.66 18.21 -14.98
CA SER A 3 5.24 19.43 -15.49
C SER A 3 5.23 20.44 -14.35
N THR A 4 6.29 21.23 -14.24
CA THR A 4 6.40 22.34 -13.27
C THR A 4 5.30 23.40 -13.44
N LEU A 5 4.52 23.33 -14.53
CA LEU A 5 3.45 24.26 -14.87
C LEU A 5 2.06 23.83 -14.34
N THR A 6 1.93 22.66 -13.70
CA THR A 6 0.65 22.21 -13.16
C THR A 6 0.76 21.84 -11.69
N ARG A 7 -0.01 22.52 -10.84
CA ARG A 7 -0.10 22.25 -9.41
C ARG A 7 -1.48 21.69 -9.06
N SER A 8 -1.53 20.58 -8.33
CA SER A 8 -2.78 20.07 -7.76
C SER A 8 -3.32 21.05 -6.73
N LEU A 9 -4.58 21.45 -6.88
CA LEU A 9 -5.31 22.31 -5.93
C LEU A 9 -5.96 21.52 -4.78
N ARG A 10 -5.88 20.18 -4.79
CA ARG A 10 -6.46 19.33 -3.74
C ARG A 10 -5.37 18.92 -2.75
N PRO A 11 -5.18 19.67 -1.65
CA PRO A 11 -4.26 19.26 -0.60
C PRO A 11 -4.84 18.08 0.17
N TYR A 12 -4.01 17.06 0.43
CA TYR A 12 -4.33 15.94 1.31
C TYR A 12 -3.66 16.20 2.66
N ASN A 13 -4.38 16.85 3.56
CA ASN A 13 -3.84 17.31 4.84
C ASN A 13 -3.76 16.21 5.91
N SER A 14 -4.31 15.02 5.66
CA SER A 14 -4.36 13.94 6.64
C SER A 14 -4.21 12.56 6.00
N LEU A 15 -3.67 11.62 6.78
CA LEU A 15 -3.61 10.21 6.42
C LEU A 15 -5.01 9.63 6.21
N ALA A 16 -6.01 10.07 7.00
CA ALA A 16 -7.39 9.62 6.88
C ALA A 16 -7.98 9.97 5.49
N THR A 17 -7.65 11.12 4.92
CA THR A 17 -8.12 11.50 3.57
C THR A 17 -7.48 10.63 2.49
N ILE A 18 -6.20 10.29 2.65
CA ILE A 18 -5.49 9.36 1.74
C ILE A 18 -6.10 7.97 1.85
N TRP A 19 -6.32 7.50 3.08
CA TRP A 19 -6.94 6.22 3.38
C TRP A 19 -8.31 6.09 2.73
N ASP A 20 -9.18 7.08 2.92
CA ASP A 20 -10.53 7.06 2.34
C ASP A 20 -10.50 7.11 0.81
N THR A 21 -9.51 7.78 0.23
CA THR A 21 -9.33 7.80 -1.23
C THR A 21 -8.99 6.41 -1.78
N ILE A 22 -8.07 5.68 -1.13
CA ILE A 22 -7.67 4.33 -1.55
C ILE A 22 -8.77 3.31 -1.22
N ALA A 23 -9.35 3.38 -0.02
CA ALA A 23 -10.37 2.44 0.44
C ALA A 23 -11.66 2.47 -0.42
N ARG A 24 -11.91 3.56 -1.14
CA ARG A 24 -13.05 3.66 -2.08
C ARG A 24 -12.82 2.90 -3.40
N THR A 25 -11.58 2.69 -3.83
CA THR A 25 -11.27 2.20 -5.19
C THR A 25 -10.42 0.94 -5.23
N ALA A 26 -9.68 0.60 -4.17
CA ALA A 26 -8.73 -0.51 -4.21
C ALA A 26 -9.41 -1.85 -4.52
N TYR A 27 -10.54 -2.16 -3.88
CA TYR A 27 -11.25 -3.41 -4.14
C TYR A 27 -11.97 -3.43 -5.49
N THR A 28 -12.40 -2.26 -5.98
CA THR A 28 -13.00 -2.15 -7.32
C THR A 28 -11.95 -2.40 -8.41
N GLN A 29 -10.71 -1.97 -8.21
CA GLN A 29 -9.58 -2.27 -9.11
C GLN A 29 -9.25 -3.77 -9.16
N LEU A 30 -9.57 -4.51 -8.10
CA LEU A 30 -9.46 -5.97 -8.03
C LEU A 30 -10.67 -6.69 -8.63
N ASN A 31 -11.56 -5.97 -9.33
CA ASN A 31 -12.81 -6.49 -9.91
C ASN A 31 -13.68 -7.25 -8.90
N TYR A 32 -13.67 -6.81 -7.64
CA TYR A 32 -14.40 -7.47 -6.54
C TYR A 32 -14.06 -8.96 -6.38
N SER A 33 -12.88 -9.40 -6.82
CA SER A 33 -12.43 -10.79 -6.73
C SER A 33 -11.71 -11.07 -5.41
N PRO A 34 -12.25 -11.94 -4.52
CA PRO A 34 -11.60 -12.29 -3.27
C PRO A 34 -10.26 -13.01 -3.46
N LEU A 35 -10.11 -13.76 -4.56
CA LEU A 35 -8.87 -14.46 -4.86
C LEU A 35 -7.74 -13.50 -5.23
N LEU A 36 -8.04 -12.47 -6.03
CA LEU A 36 -7.07 -11.41 -6.36
C LEU A 36 -6.74 -10.57 -5.13
N LEU A 37 -7.72 -10.31 -4.26
CA LEU A 37 -7.47 -9.66 -2.98
C LEU A 37 -6.50 -10.49 -2.12
N LEU A 38 -6.77 -11.78 -1.91
CA LEU A 38 -5.85 -12.64 -1.15
C LEU A 38 -4.46 -12.69 -1.78
N GLY A 39 -4.38 -12.86 -3.11
CA GLY A 39 -3.11 -12.86 -3.83
C GLY A 39 -2.33 -11.55 -3.68
N THR A 40 -3.00 -10.40 -3.71
CA THR A 40 -2.34 -9.10 -3.51
C THR A 40 -1.93 -8.88 -2.06
N LEU A 41 -2.75 -9.24 -1.07
CA LEU A 41 -2.39 -9.14 0.35
C LEU A 41 -1.17 -10.01 0.67
N VAL A 42 -1.17 -11.26 0.18
CA VAL A 42 -0.04 -12.19 0.33
C VAL A 42 1.18 -11.66 -0.40
N GLY A 43 1.04 -11.27 -1.68
CA GLY A 43 2.15 -10.77 -2.48
C GLY A 43 2.79 -9.51 -1.88
N MET A 44 1.98 -8.54 -1.44
CA MET A 44 2.48 -7.34 -0.77
C MET A 44 3.18 -7.66 0.55
N SER A 45 2.59 -8.53 1.37
CA SER A 45 3.21 -8.93 2.63
C SER A 45 4.53 -9.65 2.40
N LEU A 46 4.58 -10.56 1.42
CA LEU A 46 5.80 -11.29 1.09
C LEU A 46 6.90 -10.37 0.55
N ILE A 47 6.59 -9.50 -0.41
CA ILE A 47 7.60 -8.66 -1.04
C ILE A 47 8.12 -7.59 -0.09
N TYR A 48 7.23 -6.95 0.68
CA TYR A 48 7.57 -5.76 1.45
C TYR A 48 7.85 -6.02 2.93
N LEU A 49 7.27 -7.05 3.56
CA LEU A 49 7.48 -7.34 4.98
C LEU A 49 8.50 -8.44 5.24
N VAL A 50 8.65 -9.42 4.35
CA VAL A 50 9.60 -10.53 4.57
C VAL A 50 11.05 -10.03 4.68
N PRO A 51 11.54 -9.10 3.84
CA PRO A 51 12.92 -8.63 3.97
C PRO A 51 13.24 -7.99 5.33
N PRO A 52 12.48 -7.00 5.85
CA PRO A 52 12.75 -6.44 7.17
C PRO A 52 12.53 -7.44 8.31
N VAL A 53 11.50 -8.30 8.23
CA VAL A 53 11.28 -9.36 9.23
C VAL A 53 12.44 -10.38 9.20
N GLY A 54 12.95 -10.72 8.03
CA GLY A 54 14.10 -11.60 7.84
C GLY A 54 15.38 -11.04 8.45
N VAL A 55 15.61 -9.72 8.34
CA VAL A 55 16.72 -9.05 9.05
C VAL A 55 16.57 -9.23 10.56
N ILE A 56 15.39 -8.92 11.11
CA ILE A 56 15.13 -9.00 12.55
C ILE A 56 15.30 -10.43 13.07
N LEU A 57 14.64 -11.39 12.42
CA LEU A 57 14.72 -12.81 12.81
C LEU A 57 16.14 -13.36 12.64
N GLY A 58 16.83 -13.02 11.56
CA GLY A 58 18.21 -13.42 11.33
C GLY A 58 19.16 -12.92 12.42
N VAL A 59 18.99 -11.68 12.88
CA VAL A 59 19.77 -11.13 14.01
C VAL A 59 19.42 -11.82 15.32
N VAL A 60 18.12 -11.98 15.64
CA VAL A 60 17.66 -12.61 16.89
C VAL A 60 18.12 -14.06 17.00
N TRP A 61 18.07 -14.81 15.90
CA TRP A 61 18.46 -16.23 15.84
C TRP A 61 19.95 -16.41 15.56
N ARG A 62 20.70 -15.30 15.46
CA ARG A 62 22.14 -15.25 15.13
C ARG A 62 22.48 -15.99 13.82
N ASN A 63 21.52 -16.04 12.91
CA ASN A 63 21.67 -16.61 11.58
C ASN A 63 21.96 -15.48 10.57
N TRP A 64 23.25 -15.26 10.36
CA TRP A 64 23.75 -14.20 9.48
C TRP A 64 23.33 -14.38 8.01
N ALA A 65 23.09 -15.60 7.55
CA ALA A 65 22.64 -15.83 6.17
C ALA A 65 21.24 -15.25 5.93
N ILE A 66 20.31 -15.47 6.87
CA ILE A 66 18.95 -14.92 6.80
C ILE A 66 18.98 -13.39 6.98
N ALA A 67 19.81 -12.89 7.90
CA ALA A 67 19.95 -11.46 8.12
C ALA A 67 20.48 -10.74 6.87
N PHE A 68 21.51 -11.31 6.22
CA PHE A 68 22.13 -10.71 5.04
C PHE A 68 21.21 -10.75 3.82
N THR A 69 20.52 -11.87 3.60
CA THR A 69 19.54 -11.99 2.50
C THR A 69 18.36 -11.04 2.68
N GLY A 70 17.84 -10.90 3.90
CA GLY A 70 16.81 -9.90 4.24
C GLY A 70 17.30 -8.47 4.02
N LEU A 71 18.54 -8.16 4.41
CA LEU A 71 19.13 -6.84 4.27
C LEU A 71 19.36 -6.49 2.80
N CYS A 72 19.87 -7.43 2.00
CA CYS A 72 20.00 -7.27 0.55
C CYS A 72 18.64 -7.02 -0.10
N GLY A 73 17.60 -7.79 0.26
CA GLY A 73 16.24 -7.58 -0.25
C GLY A 73 15.71 -6.19 0.10
N TRP A 74 15.93 -5.74 1.33
CA TRP A 74 15.51 -4.41 1.77
C TRP A 74 16.29 -3.29 1.04
N LEU A 75 17.61 -3.44 0.86
CA LEU A 75 18.40 -2.48 0.09
C LEU A 75 17.98 -2.41 -1.38
N LEU A 76 17.72 -3.54 -2.02
CA LEU A 76 17.29 -3.59 -3.41
C LEU A 76 15.95 -2.87 -3.61
N MET A 77 14.96 -3.08 -2.74
CA MET A 77 13.69 -2.35 -2.83
C MET A 77 13.87 -0.84 -2.57
N THR A 78 14.74 -0.46 -1.63
CA THR A 78 15.04 0.95 -1.34
C THR A 78 15.74 1.61 -2.53
N LEU A 79 16.69 0.94 -3.18
CA LEU A 79 17.36 1.42 -4.40
C LEU A 79 16.37 1.57 -5.57
N ALA A 80 15.46 0.61 -5.74
CA ALA A 80 14.43 0.68 -6.78
C ALA A 80 13.46 1.86 -6.56
N TYR A 81 13.20 2.24 -5.30
CA TYR A 81 12.31 3.34 -4.96
C TYR A 81 13.00 4.72 -4.87
N TYR A 82 14.31 4.74 -4.69
CA TYR A 82 15.12 5.95 -4.64
C TYR A 82 14.90 6.95 -5.79
N PRO A 83 14.83 6.56 -7.08
CA PRO A 83 14.60 7.53 -8.17
C PRO A 83 13.27 8.28 -8.00
N THR A 84 12.23 7.64 -7.47
CA THR A 84 10.95 8.27 -7.19
C THR A 84 11.08 9.31 -6.07
N ILE A 85 11.72 8.96 -4.96
CA ILE A 85 11.98 9.89 -3.85
C ILE A 85 12.80 11.10 -4.30
N ARG A 86 13.83 10.86 -5.12
CA ARG A 86 14.67 11.91 -5.70
C ARG A 86 13.88 12.83 -6.61
N PHE A 87 13.02 12.28 -7.46
CA PHE A 87 12.16 13.03 -8.36
C PHE A 87 11.22 13.97 -7.61
N TYR A 88 10.59 13.48 -6.52
CA TYR A 88 9.71 14.28 -5.68
C TYR A 88 10.44 15.15 -4.63
N LYS A 89 11.79 15.18 -4.64
CA LYS A 89 12.63 15.94 -3.69
C LYS A 89 12.31 15.61 -2.22
N CYS A 90 11.89 14.38 -1.95
CA CYS A 90 11.59 13.92 -0.60
C CYS A 90 12.89 13.51 0.12
N SER A 91 12.81 13.42 1.45
CA SER A 91 13.92 12.97 2.29
C SER A 91 14.33 11.53 1.97
N PHE A 92 15.63 11.26 1.92
CA PHE A 92 16.18 9.92 1.63
C PHE A 92 15.71 8.86 2.63
N TRP A 93 15.49 9.24 3.90
CA TRP A 93 14.95 8.37 4.94
C TRP A 93 13.61 7.74 4.57
N LEU A 94 12.83 8.42 3.73
CA LEU A 94 11.52 7.93 3.28
C LEU A 94 11.66 6.70 2.36
N ALA A 95 12.83 6.50 1.75
CA ALA A 95 13.10 5.32 0.93
C ALA A 95 13.26 4.04 1.77
N PHE A 96 13.71 4.17 3.02
CA PHE A 96 13.77 3.05 3.97
C PHE A 96 12.42 2.72 4.58
N SER A 97 11.52 3.71 4.68
CA SER A 97 10.15 3.49 5.19
C SER A 97 9.21 2.81 4.19
N LEU A 98 9.71 2.37 3.03
CA LEU A 98 8.91 1.69 2.01
C LEU A 98 8.09 0.50 2.57
N PRO A 99 8.64 -0.39 3.43
CA PRO A 99 7.84 -1.47 4.04
C PRO A 99 6.65 -0.96 4.85
N ALA A 100 6.82 0.15 5.58
CA ALA A 100 5.76 0.73 6.38
C ALA A 100 4.66 1.37 5.49
N ILE A 101 5.07 2.02 4.39
CA ILE A 101 4.13 2.58 3.40
C ILE A 101 3.33 1.46 2.73
N ALA A 102 4.02 0.39 2.32
CA ALA A 102 3.39 -0.78 1.72
C ALA A 102 2.41 -1.45 2.69
N PHE A 103 2.79 -1.60 3.96
CA PHE A 103 1.92 -2.14 4.99
C PHE A 103 0.62 -1.34 5.15
N LEU A 104 0.72 -0.02 5.25
CA LEU A 104 -0.45 0.86 5.33
C LEU A 104 -1.33 0.72 4.08
N TYR A 105 -0.73 0.64 2.90
CA TYR A 105 -1.47 0.43 1.66
C TYR A 105 -2.18 -0.93 1.62
N THR A 106 -1.54 -1.99 2.11
CA THR A 106 -2.15 -3.31 2.27
C THR A 106 -3.36 -3.26 3.20
N LEU A 107 -3.27 -2.54 4.33
CA LEU A 107 -4.40 -2.34 5.24
C LEU A 107 -5.54 -1.53 4.60
N MET A 108 -5.23 -0.46 3.86
CA MET A 108 -6.23 0.31 3.11
C MET A 108 -6.95 -0.55 2.06
N THR A 109 -6.22 -1.47 1.42
CA THR A 109 -6.77 -2.41 0.43
C THR A 109 -7.71 -3.42 1.10
N LEU A 110 -7.31 -3.95 2.26
CA LEU A 110 -8.17 -4.83 3.06
C LEU A 110 -9.43 -4.09 3.55
N ASP A 111 -9.28 -2.86 4.06
CA ASP A 111 -10.40 -2.02 4.49
C ASP A 111 -11.37 -1.72 3.34
N SER A 112 -10.86 -1.53 2.11
CA SER A 112 -11.68 -1.39 0.91
C SER A 112 -12.62 -2.59 0.69
N ALA A 113 -12.08 -3.80 0.82
CA ALA A 113 -12.85 -5.03 0.67
C ALA A 113 -13.88 -5.20 1.79
N LEU A 114 -13.50 -4.93 3.04
CA LEU A 114 -14.40 -4.96 4.19
C LEU A 114 -15.57 -3.97 4.03
N ARG A 115 -15.29 -2.75 3.57
CA ARG A 115 -16.34 -1.75 3.29
C ARG A 115 -17.29 -2.20 2.19
N HIS A 116 -16.80 -2.89 1.16
CA HIS A 116 -17.66 -3.45 0.12
C HIS A 116 -18.57 -4.56 0.67
N TRP A 117 -18.03 -5.51 1.45
CA TRP A 117 -18.85 -6.55 2.09
C TRP A 117 -19.87 -6.01 3.09
N GLN A 118 -19.58 -4.88 3.74
CA GLN A 118 -20.54 -4.17 4.61
C GLN A 118 -21.62 -3.38 3.83
N GLY A 119 -21.68 -3.47 2.50
CA GLY A 119 -22.63 -2.71 1.67
C GLY A 119 -22.33 -1.21 1.59
N ARG A 120 -21.13 -0.78 2.02
CA ARG A 120 -20.68 0.63 1.99
C ARG A 120 -19.80 0.94 0.77
N GLY A 121 -19.45 -0.07 -0.02
CA GLY A 121 -18.66 0.03 -1.24
C GLY A 121 -19.48 0.63 -2.39
N GLY A 122 -19.48 1.96 -2.50
CA GLY A 122 -20.31 2.66 -3.49
C GLY A 122 -20.73 4.07 -3.05
N SER A 123 -20.39 4.48 -1.82
CA SER A 123 -20.62 5.84 -1.34
C SER A 123 -19.86 6.88 -2.18
N TRP A 124 -20.55 7.49 -3.12
CA TRP A 124 -20.06 8.64 -3.88
C TRP A 124 -20.90 9.86 -3.54
N LYS A 125 -20.26 10.91 -2.99
CA LYS A 125 -20.95 12.12 -2.48
C LYS A 125 -22.12 11.81 -1.53
N GLY A 126 -21.94 10.86 -0.61
CA GLY A 126 -22.95 10.54 0.42
C GLY A 126 -24.12 9.66 -0.05
N ARG A 127 -24.09 9.18 -1.29
CA ARG A 127 -25.11 8.26 -1.82
C ARG A 127 -24.54 6.86 -1.95
N VAL A 128 -25.19 5.90 -1.30
CA VAL A 128 -24.95 4.46 -1.51
C VAL A 128 -25.95 4.00 -2.57
N TYR A 129 -25.46 3.55 -3.71
CA TYR A 129 -26.33 3.04 -4.77
C TYR A 129 -26.73 1.59 -4.43
N PRO A 130 -28.03 1.25 -4.41
CA PRO A 130 -28.47 -0.14 -4.23
C PRO A 130 -27.99 -1.00 -5.40
N ASN A 131 -27.56 -2.22 -5.11
CA ASN A 131 -27.25 -3.21 -6.15
C ASN A 131 -28.57 -3.67 -6.81
N PRO A 132 -28.71 -3.65 -8.16
CA PRO A 132 -29.94 -4.04 -8.85
C PRO A 132 -30.37 -5.50 -8.67
N ASP A 133 -29.51 -6.36 -8.10
CA ASP A 133 -29.80 -7.78 -7.85
C ASP A 133 -30.73 -8.04 -6.64
N ASN A 134 -31.19 -6.98 -5.96
CA ASN A 134 -32.08 -7.04 -4.79
C ASN A 134 -33.49 -6.46 -5.10
N LEU A 135 -33.98 -6.62 -6.33
CA LEU A 135 -35.36 -6.35 -6.75
C LEU A 135 -36.07 -7.66 -7.10
#